data_AF-A0A2A5BAY5-F1
#
_entry.id   AF-A0A2A5BAY5-F1
#
_cell.length_a   1.000
_cell.length_b   1.000
_cell.length_c   1.000
_cell.angle_alpha   90.00
_cell.angle_beta   90.00
_cell.angle_gamma   90.00
#
_symmetry.space_group_name_H-M   'P 1'
#
loop_
_entity.id
_entity.type
_entity.pdbx_description
1 polymer ?
#
loop_
_entity_poly.entity_id
_entity_poly.type
_entity_poly.pdbx_seq_one_letter_code
_entity_poly.pdbx_strand_id
1 'polypeptide(L)'
;MTSDAQIQPDCITKTIAGNWLTNGHLEICILKLIAPSENQWQNDESRVENIAIVASLLQASSADTSSLLEDEAPSKPMLILAPELAFGSQDYEQLNSLIHGCTQNVIFICGFGFSTGEDIISIENNDNVEGVWDRAPNANKKFNGGWVWVKEADNTQCFIILKNFPEQAHELSIPNLGLGEVILRLESSDLVIFPTICSDLISAEVSSPRKRIASSLDGACNKKILITGSLLNQNSSSGWWKTAMGDLLESVKETNPRLLLSNCLNPAPLPAEEEDKWRCLSGGYQHLEGSKAPKKSLANIRYVADTKFSGLVVRTPDIGCIFGKLNWTNNQAEGLAVLSHVIQHIWYEDKYLHCDGDPAADELHRFIQRYQGNVYDSVGFSNDARILADDELEKLLSELSPKSKSPIRKVAGLLFRKCLKGINKDEIVDVDSLHSNSGALESAITTLVLIKDAINAELMPEMPKGSELDYGQLLSPDHESEILIWDSSEHTAKQLYNMVIETLVKDGGSARPLTIIGKGNGHGSLPVEGRMKSGRLSDITNVTSRSPDDSQSDKDICESNDRVVFWKNQGSVDDVLSSNEQNQNLKNNLKDQIGLSESQ
;
A
#
# COMPACT_ATOMS: atom_id res chain seq x y z
N MET A 1 54.19 -21.51 -14.35
CA MET A 1 53.76 -20.16 -14.73
C MET A 1 52.32 -20.01 -14.24
N THR A 2 52.19 -19.62 -12.98
CA THR A 2 50.93 -19.17 -12.39
C THR A 2 50.65 -17.80 -12.99
N SER A 3 49.68 -17.69 -13.89
CA SER A 3 49.19 -16.39 -14.30
C SER A 3 48.55 -15.77 -13.07
N ASP A 4 49.19 -14.74 -12.52
CA ASP A 4 48.56 -13.80 -11.62
C ASP A 4 47.34 -13.24 -12.38
N ALA A 5 46.16 -13.79 -12.08
CA ALA A 5 44.92 -13.20 -12.48
C ALA A 5 44.87 -11.84 -11.80
N GLN A 6 45.17 -10.78 -12.56
CA GLN A 6 44.95 -9.41 -12.11
C GLN A 6 43.51 -9.34 -11.58
N ILE A 7 43.39 -9.11 -10.28
CA ILE A 7 42.14 -8.81 -9.61
C ILE A 7 41.61 -7.55 -10.31
N GLN A 8 40.62 -7.70 -11.18
CA GLN A 8 39.89 -6.58 -11.76
C GLN A 8 39.35 -5.73 -10.61
N PRO A 9 39.38 -4.40 -10.68
CA PRO A 9 38.82 -3.56 -9.63
C PRO A 9 37.32 -3.86 -9.50
N ASP A 10 36.93 -4.45 -8.37
CA ASP A 10 35.57 -4.93 -8.10
C ASP A 10 34.52 -3.81 -8.12
N CYS A 11 34.93 -2.58 -7.79
CA CYS A 11 34.13 -1.36 -7.82
C CYS A 11 34.99 -0.17 -8.28
N ILE A 12 34.40 0.76 -9.03
CA ILE A 12 35.00 2.07 -9.33
C ILE A 12 34.49 3.06 -8.29
N THR A 13 35.41 3.61 -7.48
CA THR A 13 35.07 4.57 -6.43
C THR A 13 35.12 6.00 -6.96
N LYS A 14 34.05 6.75 -6.75
CA LYS A 14 33.96 8.18 -7.05
C LYS A 14 33.65 8.95 -5.78
N THR A 15 34.55 9.86 -5.43
CA THR A 15 34.34 10.74 -4.28
C THR A 15 33.42 11.87 -4.68
N ILE A 16 32.37 12.08 -3.90
CA ILE A 16 31.46 13.21 -4.06
C ILE A 16 31.58 14.11 -2.83
N ALA A 17 31.43 15.41 -3.02
CA ALA A 17 31.48 16.36 -1.93
C ALA A 17 30.13 16.43 -1.17
N GLY A 18 30.16 17.15 -0.04
CA GLY A 18 29.00 17.36 0.81
C GLY A 18 28.79 16.34 1.94
N ASN A 19 27.88 16.73 2.85
CA ASN A 19 27.22 15.83 3.79
C ASN A 19 25.80 15.60 3.27
N TRP A 20 25.40 14.34 3.14
CA TRP A 20 24.10 13.97 2.58
C TRP A 20 23.08 13.60 3.66
N LEU A 21 23.54 13.36 4.89
CA LEU A 21 22.68 13.07 6.02
C LEU A 21 22.29 14.35 6.77
N THR A 22 21.00 14.46 7.07
CA THR A 22 20.47 15.49 7.95
C THR A 22 20.11 14.83 9.28
N ASN A 23 20.74 15.23 10.40
CA ASN A 23 20.45 14.65 11.72
C ASN A 23 20.52 13.10 11.78
N GLY A 24 21.39 12.49 10.96
CA GLY A 24 21.58 11.03 10.95
C GLY A 24 20.65 10.23 10.05
N HIS A 25 19.72 10.89 9.34
CA HIS A 25 18.87 10.28 8.32
C HIS A 25 19.13 10.88 6.93
N LEU A 26 18.75 10.16 5.88
CA LEU A 26 18.74 10.65 4.49
C LEU A 26 17.30 10.99 4.10
N GLU A 27 17.06 12.19 3.58
CA GLU A 27 15.77 12.50 2.93
C GLU A 27 15.73 11.78 1.58
N ILE A 28 14.66 11.03 1.32
CA ILE A 28 14.50 10.23 0.12
C ILE A 28 13.21 10.58 -0.61
N CYS A 29 13.22 10.40 -1.94
CA CYS A 29 12.04 10.36 -2.79
C CYS A 29 12.10 9.11 -3.67
N ILE A 30 11.16 8.19 -3.49
CA ILE A 30 11.01 7.01 -4.35
C ILE A 30 9.99 7.36 -5.43
N LEU A 31 10.41 7.34 -6.69
CA LEU A 31 9.51 7.56 -7.82
C LEU A 31 8.83 6.27 -8.25
N LYS A 32 7.51 6.32 -8.40
CA LYS A 32 6.68 5.26 -8.99
C LYS A 32 6.26 5.74 -10.39
N LEU A 33 7.06 5.39 -11.39
CA LEU A 33 6.86 5.86 -12.77
C LEU A 33 6.07 4.87 -13.61
N ILE A 34 5.61 5.31 -14.78
CA ILE A 34 4.91 4.46 -15.73
C ILE A 34 5.90 3.44 -16.29
N ALA A 35 5.55 2.16 -16.18
CA ALA A 35 6.34 1.08 -16.75
C ALA A 35 6.36 1.21 -18.29
N PRO A 36 7.54 1.11 -18.93
CA PRO A 36 7.63 1.20 -20.38
C PRO A 36 6.95 0.00 -21.05
N SER A 37 6.31 0.23 -22.19
CA SER A 37 5.89 -0.86 -23.08
C SER A 37 7.10 -1.56 -23.72
N GLU A 38 6.87 -2.78 -24.23
CA GLU A 38 7.92 -3.56 -24.90
C GLU A 38 8.60 -2.81 -26.04
N ASN A 39 7.81 -2.23 -26.93
CA ASN A 39 8.31 -1.44 -28.05
C ASN A 39 9.18 -0.28 -27.57
N GLN A 40 8.70 0.42 -26.54
CA GLN A 40 9.33 1.58 -25.96
C GLN A 40 10.74 1.25 -25.43
N TRP A 41 10.92 0.19 -24.64
CA TRP A 41 12.25 -0.15 -24.11
C TRP A 41 13.16 -0.83 -25.12
N GLN A 42 12.61 -1.63 -26.06
CA GLN A 42 13.42 -2.27 -27.12
C GLN A 42 14.05 -1.26 -28.08
N ASN A 43 13.31 -0.20 -28.39
CA ASN A 43 13.71 0.82 -29.35
C ASN A 43 14.27 2.10 -28.70
N ASP A 44 14.47 2.08 -27.38
CA ASP A 44 15.02 3.21 -26.63
C ASP A 44 14.26 4.53 -26.88
N GLU A 45 12.94 4.44 -26.97
CA GLU A 45 12.08 5.59 -27.20
C GLU A 45 12.07 6.51 -25.97
N SER A 46 11.70 7.78 -26.15
CA SER A 46 11.47 8.72 -25.06
C SER A 46 10.32 8.28 -24.12
N ARG A 47 10.35 8.75 -22.88
CA ARG A 47 9.31 8.57 -21.85
C ARG A 47 8.72 9.91 -21.42
N VAL A 48 8.14 10.61 -22.39
CA VAL A 48 7.56 11.96 -22.23
C VAL A 48 6.73 12.13 -20.95
N GLU A 49 5.86 11.17 -20.63
CA GLU A 49 5.03 11.24 -19.43
C GLU A 49 5.85 11.11 -18.14
N ASN A 50 6.82 10.20 -18.09
CA ASN A 50 7.73 10.08 -16.94
C ASN A 50 8.57 11.36 -16.77
N ILE A 51 8.91 12.02 -17.87
CA ILE A 51 9.60 13.30 -17.84
C ILE A 51 8.70 14.42 -17.30
N ALA A 52 7.42 14.45 -17.68
CA ALA A 52 6.45 15.40 -17.13
C ALA A 52 6.27 15.23 -15.60
N ILE A 53 6.25 13.97 -15.13
CA ILE A 53 6.22 13.63 -13.70
C ILE A 53 7.46 14.20 -12.99
N VAL A 54 8.67 13.93 -13.50
CA VAL A 54 9.92 14.45 -12.91
C VAL A 54 9.99 15.98 -12.98
N ALA A 55 9.56 16.58 -14.09
CA ALA A 55 9.52 18.03 -14.23
C ALA A 55 8.62 18.67 -13.17
N SER A 56 7.43 18.11 -12.93
CA SER A 56 6.50 18.60 -11.91
C SER A 56 7.00 18.39 -10.48
N LEU A 57 7.88 17.41 -10.27
CA LEU A 57 8.54 17.21 -8.97
C LEU A 57 9.61 18.27 -8.72
N LEU A 58 10.45 18.55 -9.73
CA LEU A 58 11.67 19.34 -9.58
C LEU A 58 11.48 20.83 -9.88
N GLN A 59 10.51 21.19 -10.72
CA GLN A 59 10.28 22.57 -11.15
C GLN A 59 9.07 23.19 -10.47
N ALA A 60 9.22 24.48 -10.16
CA ALA A 60 8.10 25.33 -9.78
C ALA A 60 7.13 25.53 -10.95
N SER A 61 5.82 25.46 -10.66
CA SER A 61 4.78 25.72 -11.67
C SER A 61 4.70 27.19 -12.11
N SER A 62 5.22 28.11 -11.29
CA SER A 62 5.30 29.55 -11.52
C SER A 62 6.42 30.18 -10.68
N ALA A 63 6.80 31.43 -10.98
CA ALA A 63 7.87 32.13 -10.26
C ALA A 63 7.61 32.33 -8.75
N ASP A 64 6.34 32.28 -8.31
CA ASP A 64 5.94 32.51 -6.93
C ASP A 64 5.61 31.21 -6.16
N THR A 65 5.79 30.05 -6.80
CA THR A 65 5.54 28.73 -6.19
C THR A 65 6.84 27.97 -6.03
N SER A 66 6.99 27.21 -4.95
CA SER A 66 8.05 26.19 -4.82
C SER A 66 7.74 24.97 -5.67
N SER A 67 8.76 24.15 -5.94
CA SER A 67 8.55 22.80 -6.49
C SER A 67 8.05 21.85 -5.40
N LEU A 68 7.46 20.72 -5.79
CA LEU A 68 7.01 19.71 -4.81
C LEU A 68 8.18 19.18 -3.96
N LEU A 69 9.37 19.04 -4.57
CA LEU A 69 10.59 18.67 -3.86
C LEU A 69 10.93 19.65 -2.73
N GLU A 70 10.85 20.95 -3.01
CA GLU A 70 11.15 22.03 -2.07
C GLU A 70 10.10 22.12 -0.96
N ASP A 71 8.83 21.86 -1.28
CA ASP A 71 7.73 21.83 -0.31
C ASP A 71 7.90 20.72 0.74
N GLU A 72 8.27 19.52 0.29
CA GLU A 72 8.35 18.33 1.16
C GLU A 72 9.67 18.23 1.91
N ALA A 73 10.76 18.76 1.37
CA ALA A 73 12.09 18.71 1.98
C ALA A 73 12.87 20.04 1.85
N PRO A 74 12.36 21.13 2.45
CA PRO A 74 12.92 22.46 2.26
C PRO A 74 14.38 22.53 2.71
N SER A 75 15.26 22.91 1.77
CA SER A 75 16.69 23.15 2.00
C SER A 75 17.50 21.95 2.52
N LYS A 76 17.05 20.71 2.26
CA LYS A 76 17.78 19.50 2.69
C LYS A 76 18.33 18.73 1.49
N PRO A 77 19.51 18.09 1.58
CA PRO A 77 19.95 17.18 0.55
C PRO A 77 18.96 16.00 0.41
N MET A 78 18.65 15.60 -0.82
CA MET A 78 17.73 14.49 -1.10
C MET A 78 18.33 13.47 -2.06
N LEU A 79 17.99 12.20 -1.86
CA LEU A 79 18.17 11.16 -2.86
C LEU A 79 16.83 10.82 -3.53
N ILE A 80 16.78 10.94 -4.85
CA ILE A 80 15.63 10.60 -5.69
C ILE A 80 15.97 9.31 -6.44
N LEU A 81 15.14 8.27 -6.27
CA LEU A 81 15.33 6.97 -6.89
C LEU A 81 14.19 6.63 -7.84
N ALA A 82 14.51 6.54 -9.13
CA ALA A 82 13.60 6.11 -10.18
C ALA A 82 13.82 4.64 -10.57
N PRO A 83 12.80 3.97 -11.13
CA PRO A 83 12.89 2.58 -11.57
C PRO A 83 13.84 2.33 -12.75
N GLU A 84 14.01 1.05 -13.07
CA GLU A 84 14.69 0.59 -14.29
C GLU A 84 13.90 0.93 -15.56
N LEU A 85 14.60 1.17 -16.68
CA LEU A 85 14.01 1.48 -17.99
C LEU A 85 13.01 2.67 -17.98
N ALA A 86 13.09 3.51 -16.95
CA ALA A 86 12.13 4.60 -16.73
C ALA A 86 12.23 5.71 -17.79
N PHE A 87 13.35 5.78 -18.50
CA PHE A 87 13.68 6.77 -19.52
C PHE A 87 14.37 6.12 -20.72
N GLY A 88 14.36 6.77 -21.88
CA GLY A 88 15.22 6.42 -23.02
C GLY A 88 16.40 7.39 -23.15
N SER A 89 17.42 7.06 -23.94
CA SER A 89 18.59 7.95 -24.14
C SER A 89 18.20 9.37 -24.59
N GLN A 90 17.14 9.50 -25.38
CA GLN A 90 16.60 10.78 -25.88
C GLN A 90 16.10 11.70 -24.76
N ASP A 91 15.79 11.16 -23.58
CA ASP A 91 15.30 11.92 -22.43
C ASP A 91 16.43 12.60 -21.65
N TYR A 92 17.69 12.22 -21.91
CA TYR A 92 18.87 12.66 -21.15
C TYR A 92 18.96 14.18 -21.04
N GLU A 93 18.91 14.91 -22.16
CA GLU A 93 19.11 16.37 -22.16
C GLU A 93 18.03 17.11 -21.36
N GLN A 94 16.79 16.61 -21.41
CA GLN A 94 15.70 17.19 -20.64
C GLN A 94 15.88 16.92 -19.14
N LEU A 95 16.19 15.68 -18.74
CA LEU A 95 16.50 15.34 -17.34
C LEU A 95 17.70 16.13 -16.83
N ASN A 96 18.76 16.21 -17.63
CA ASN A 96 19.97 16.94 -17.29
C ASN A 96 19.65 18.42 -17.03
N SER A 97 18.84 19.04 -17.89
CA SER A 97 18.37 20.42 -17.70
C SER A 97 17.51 20.60 -16.45
N LEU A 98 16.59 19.67 -16.17
CA LEU A 98 15.75 19.66 -14.98
C LEU A 98 16.60 19.61 -13.70
N ILE A 99 17.60 18.73 -13.67
CA ILE A 99 18.47 18.54 -12.50
C ILE A 99 19.36 19.77 -12.29
N HIS A 100 20.00 20.28 -13.35
CA HIS A 100 20.81 21.50 -13.26
C HIS A 100 20.00 22.69 -12.73
N GLY A 101 18.74 22.82 -13.16
CA GLY A 101 17.83 23.88 -12.74
C GLY A 101 17.27 23.75 -11.32
N CYS A 102 17.47 22.62 -10.64
CA CYS A 102 17.05 22.45 -9.26
C CYS A 102 17.84 23.41 -8.33
N THR A 103 17.21 23.94 -7.28
CA THR A 103 17.92 24.78 -6.30
C THR A 103 18.54 23.96 -5.16
N GLN A 104 18.05 22.73 -4.99
CA GLN A 104 18.39 21.85 -3.88
C GLN A 104 19.50 20.86 -4.25
N ASN A 105 20.26 20.41 -3.24
CA ASN A 105 21.23 19.33 -3.41
C ASN A 105 20.49 18.01 -3.64
N VAL A 106 20.80 17.32 -4.73
CA VAL A 106 20.08 16.12 -5.15
C VAL A 106 21.06 15.06 -5.64
N ILE A 107 20.86 13.83 -5.20
CA ILE A 107 21.34 12.63 -5.90
C ILE A 107 20.16 12.04 -6.65
N PHE A 108 20.19 12.04 -7.97
CA PHE A 108 19.12 11.47 -8.80
C PHE A 108 19.63 10.20 -9.48
N ILE A 109 19.04 9.05 -9.15
CA ILE A 109 19.40 7.74 -9.70
C ILE A 109 18.21 7.23 -10.52
N CYS A 110 18.43 6.90 -11.78
CA CYS A 110 17.38 6.31 -12.63
C CYS A 110 17.94 5.32 -13.64
N GLY A 111 17.11 4.37 -14.08
CA GLY A 111 17.44 3.48 -15.21
C GLY A 111 17.05 4.07 -16.57
N PHE A 112 17.81 3.72 -17.61
CA PHE A 112 17.50 4.05 -19.00
C PHE A 112 17.27 2.78 -19.84
N GLY A 113 16.69 2.94 -21.04
CA GLY A 113 16.31 1.90 -21.99
C GLY A 113 17.49 1.09 -22.56
N PHE A 114 17.23 0.27 -23.59
CA PHE A 114 18.30 -0.45 -24.30
C PHE A 114 19.00 0.46 -25.32
N SER A 115 19.74 1.44 -24.83
CA SER A 115 20.47 2.43 -25.63
C SER A 115 21.66 1.81 -26.35
N THR A 116 22.00 2.35 -27.52
CA THR A 116 23.20 1.88 -28.22
C THR A 116 24.47 2.37 -27.52
N GLY A 117 25.57 1.65 -27.66
CA GLY A 117 26.86 2.11 -27.16
C GLY A 117 27.30 3.43 -27.78
N GLU A 118 26.87 3.72 -29.01
CA GLU A 118 27.12 5.01 -29.68
C GLU A 118 26.41 6.16 -28.97
N ASP A 119 25.13 5.99 -28.64
CA ASP A 119 24.35 6.99 -27.89
C ASP A 119 24.95 7.23 -26.50
N ILE A 120 25.36 6.16 -25.82
CA ILE A 120 25.97 6.24 -24.49
C ILE A 120 27.32 7.00 -24.53
N ILE A 121 28.17 6.70 -25.51
CA ILE A 121 29.46 7.41 -25.69
C ILE A 121 29.20 8.87 -26.07
N SER A 122 28.17 9.14 -26.89
CA SER A 122 27.79 10.51 -27.25
C SER A 122 27.43 11.32 -26.00
N ILE A 123 26.64 10.75 -25.08
CA ILE A 123 26.29 11.37 -23.80
C ILE A 123 27.52 11.53 -22.88
N GLU A 124 28.42 10.55 -22.83
CA GLU A 124 29.68 10.65 -22.05
C GLU A 124 30.55 11.84 -22.49
N ASN A 125 30.51 12.21 -23.78
CA ASN A 125 31.30 13.34 -24.28
C ASN A 125 30.79 14.71 -23.81
N ASN A 126 29.65 14.78 -23.13
CA ASN A 126 29.17 16.01 -22.50
C ASN A 126 30.02 16.38 -21.27
N ASP A 127 30.15 17.67 -21.01
CA ASP A 127 30.88 18.16 -19.83
C ASP A 127 30.24 17.63 -18.54
N ASN A 128 31.09 17.23 -17.58
CA ASN A 128 30.70 16.68 -16.27
C ASN A 128 29.95 15.34 -16.32
N VAL A 129 30.00 14.63 -17.45
CA VAL A 129 29.53 13.24 -17.56
C VAL A 129 30.73 12.31 -17.51
N GLU A 130 30.60 11.21 -16.77
CA GLU A 130 31.64 10.20 -16.69
C GLU A 130 31.07 8.79 -16.82
N GLY A 131 31.66 8.01 -17.73
CA GLY A 131 31.40 6.59 -17.86
C GLY A 131 32.04 5.76 -16.76
N VAL A 132 31.27 4.87 -16.13
CA VAL A 132 31.78 3.95 -15.10
C VAL A 132 32.07 2.59 -15.75
N TRP A 133 33.26 2.48 -16.35
CA TRP A 133 33.74 1.25 -16.98
C TRP A 133 35.26 1.22 -17.12
N ASP A 134 35.84 0.01 -17.18
CA ASP A 134 37.26 -0.18 -17.54
C ASP A 134 37.48 -0.01 -19.05
N ARG A 135 36.46 -0.29 -19.85
CA ARG A 135 36.46 -0.20 -21.32
C ARG A 135 35.16 0.40 -21.80
N ALA A 136 35.26 1.38 -22.70
CA ALA A 136 34.10 2.03 -23.28
C ALA A 136 33.14 1.02 -23.93
N PRO A 137 31.82 1.26 -23.84
CA PRO A 137 30.82 0.36 -24.42
C PRO A 137 31.01 0.25 -25.94
N ASN A 138 30.77 -0.94 -26.50
CA ASN A 138 30.86 -1.12 -27.95
C ASN A 138 29.72 -0.39 -28.65
N ALA A 139 30.04 0.51 -29.58
CA ALA A 139 29.07 1.34 -30.29
C ALA A 139 27.89 0.55 -30.92
N ASN A 140 28.13 -0.66 -31.41
CA ASN A 140 27.12 -1.48 -32.10
C ASN A 140 26.30 -2.38 -31.17
N LYS A 141 26.60 -2.39 -29.87
CA LYS A 141 25.86 -3.15 -28.87
C LYS A 141 24.80 -2.28 -28.21
N LYS A 142 23.75 -2.91 -27.72
CA LYS A 142 22.73 -2.27 -26.87
C LYS A 142 23.04 -2.54 -25.41
N PHE A 143 22.77 -1.59 -24.54
CA PHE A 143 23.00 -1.72 -23.10
C PHE A 143 21.81 -1.20 -22.32
N ASN A 144 21.51 -1.87 -21.22
CA ASN A 144 20.65 -1.37 -20.16
C ASN A 144 21.55 -0.84 -19.03
N GLY A 145 21.14 0.23 -18.37
CA GLY A 145 21.94 0.89 -17.36
C GLY A 145 21.19 1.97 -16.62
N GLY A 146 21.93 2.91 -16.03
CA GLY A 146 21.36 4.06 -15.36
C GLY A 146 22.25 5.28 -15.38
N TRP A 147 21.63 6.41 -15.08
CA TRP A 147 22.29 7.67 -14.81
C TRP A 147 22.24 7.97 -13.32
N VAL A 148 23.35 8.50 -12.81
CA VAL A 148 23.46 8.95 -11.43
C VAL A 148 23.96 10.38 -11.43
N TRP A 149 23.05 11.33 -11.31
CA TRP A 149 23.42 12.72 -11.11
C TRP A 149 23.67 13.00 -9.64
N VAL A 150 24.73 13.76 -9.39
CA VAL A 150 25.08 14.32 -8.10
C VAL A 150 25.16 15.83 -8.26
N LYS A 151 24.15 16.52 -7.74
CA LYS A 151 24.06 17.97 -7.73
C LYS A 151 24.30 18.50 -6.32
N GLU A 152 25.35 19.29 -6.20
CA GLU A 152 25.71 20.00 -4.97
C GLU A 152 25.93 21.47 -5.31
N ALA A 153 25.03 22.33 -4.81
CA ALA A 153 24.98 23.74 -5.18
C ALA A 153 24.98 23.92 -6.72
N ASP A 154 25.96 24.66 -7.24
CA ASP A 154 26.13 24.94 -8.67
C ASP A 154 26.89 23.84 -9.41
N ASN A 155 27.44 22.84 -8.71
CA ASN A 155 28.18 21.74 -9.32
C ASN A 155 27.24 20.54 -9.57
N THR A 156 27.21 20.06 -10.81
CA THR A 156 26.44 18.87 -11.19
C THR A 156 27.33 17.92 -11.96
N GLN A 157 27.45 16.67 -11.49
CA GLN A 157 28.16 15.59 -12.16
C GLN A 157 27.20 14.45 -12.47
N CYS A 158 27.32 13.83 -13.63
CA CYS A 158 26.56 12.64 -14.00
C CYS A 158 27.48 11.44 -14.19
N PHE A 159 27.11 10.30 -13.61
CA PHE A 159 27.79 9.02 -13.84
C PHE A 159 26.88 8.09 -14.64
N ILE A 160 27.43 7.49 -15.69
CA ILE A 160 26.73 6.45 -16.47
C ILE A 160 27.17 5.08 -15.96
N ILE A 161 26.22 4.28 -15.49
CA ILE A 161 26.46 2.88 -15.07
C ILE A 161 25.77 1.93 -16.04
N LEU A 162 26.38 0.77 -16.27
CA LEU A 162 25.83 -0.29 -17.12
C LEU A 162 25.45 -1.50 -16.27
N LYS A 163 24.30 -2.10 -16.56
CA LYS A 163 23.79 -3.30 -15.88
C LYS A 163 24.70 -4.48 -16.16
N ASN A 164 25.10 -5.23 -15.14
CA ASN A 164 26.12 -6.27 -15.27
C ASN A 164 25.55 -7.65 -15.65
N PHE A 165 24.27 -7.90 -15.39
CA PHE A 165 23.64 -9.19 -15.64
C PHE A 165 22.29 -9.02 -16.35
N PRO A 166 21.93 -9.86 -17.33
CA PRO A 166 20.57 -9.92 -17.84
C PRO A 166 19.69 -10.69 -16.84
N GLU A 167 18.47 -10.22 -16.60
CA GLU A 167 17.51 -10.83 -15.66
C GLU A 167 16.48 -11.72 -16.35
N GLN A 168 15.91 -11.23 -17.45
CA GLN A 168 14.63 -11.71 -17.95
C GLN A 168 14.78 -12.35 -19.33
N ALA A 169 13.99 -13.40 -19.60
CA ALA A 169 14.02 -14.11 -20.88
C ALA A 169 13.83 -13.20 -22.10
N HIS A 170 13.14 -12.06 -21.92
CA HIS A 170 12.98 -11.06 -22.97
C HIS A 170 14.22 -10.16 -23.14
N GLU A 171 15.04 -9.91 -22.11
CA GLU A 171 16.30 -9.18 -22.31
C GLU A 171 17.26 -10.02 -23.16
N LEU A 172 17.23 -11.35 -23.01
CA LEU A 172 17.97 -12.27 -23.89
C LEU A 172 17.51 -12.23 -25.35
N SER A 173 16.33 -11.65 -25.63
CA SER A 173 15.86 -11.43 -27.00
C SER A 173 16.41 -10.15 -27.63
N ILE A 174 17.03 -9.25 -26.84
CA ILE A 174 17.63 -8.02 -27.36
C ILE A 174 18.86 -8.33 -28.22
N PRO A 175 18.85 -7.97 -29.51
CA PRO A 175 19.99 -8.20 -30.38
C PRO A 175 21.22 -7.43 -29.89
N ASN A 176 22.38 -8.09 -29.90
CA ASN A 176 23.67 -7.50 -29.54
C ASN A 176 23.70 -6.88 -28.13
N LEU A 177 22.99 -7.46 -27.16
CA LEU A 177 23.05 -7.02 -25.77
C LEU A 177 24.49 -7.07 -25.23
N GLY A 178 24.96 -5.94 -24.74
CA GLY A 178 26.18 -5.79 -23.95
C GLY A 178 25.85 -5.67 -22.46
N LEU A 179 26.84 -5.94 -21.63
CA LEU A 179 26.74 -5.89 -20.17
C LEU A 179 27.86 -5.02 -19.62
N GLY A 180 27.61 -4.40 -18.48
CA GLY A 180 28.64 -3.76 -17.67
C GLY A 180 29.57 -4.77 -17.02
N GLU A 181 30.70 -4.28 -16.52
CA GLU A 181 31.72 -5.10 -15.85
C GLU A 181 32.01 -4.64 -14.41
N VAL A 182 31.61 -3.43 -14.03
CA VAL A 182 32.01 -2.77 -12.78
C VAL A 182 30.80 -2.29 -11.98
N ILE A 183 31.00 -1.95 -10.71
CA ILE A 183 29.98 -1.32 -9.86
C ILE A 183 30.46 0.06 -9.43
N LEU A 184 29.58 1.05 -9.53
CA LEU A 184 29.84 2.38 -9.01
C LEU A 184 29.74 2.37 -7.48
N ARG A 185 30.78 2.89 -6.84
CA ARG A 185 30.78 3.24 -5.42
C ARG A 185 30.87 4.76 -5.29
N LEU A 186 29.77 5.41 -4.97
CA LEU A 186 29.78 6.83 -4.61
C LEU A 186 30.14 6.98 -3.14
N GLU A 187 31.15 7.78 -2.85
CA GLU A 187 31.64 7.95 -1.49
C GLU A 187 31.68 9.43 -1.12
N SER A 188 30.87 9.82 -0.14
CA SER A 188 30.86 11.16 0.46
C SER A 188 31.53 11.14 1.84
N SER A 189 31.42 12.23 2.59
CA SER A 189 31.96 12.32 3.95
C SER A 189 31.21 11.46 4.97
N ASP A 190 29.90 11.26 4.80
CA ASP A 190 29.00 10.60 5.76
C ASP A 190 28.23 9.40 5.19
N LEU A 191 28.19 9.25 3.86
CA LEU A 191 27.41 8.23 3.14
C LEU A 191 28.22 7.56 2.02
N VAL A 192 28.07 6.24 1.87
CA VAL A 192 28.52 5.44 0.72
C VAL A 192 27.30 4.87 0.02
N ILE A 193 27.21 5.03 -1.30
CA ILE A 193 26.08 4.57 -2.11
C ILE A 193 26.56 3.60 -3.18
N PHE A 194 25.85 2.48 -3.33
CA PHE A 194 25.98 1.54 -4.42
C PHE A 194 24.70 1.53 -5.27
N PRO A 195 24.65 2.31 -6.35
CA PRO A 195 23.55 2.25 -7.30
C PRO A 195 23.60 0.95 -8.11
N THR A 196 22.49 0.23 -8.15
CA THR A 196 22.38 -1.05 -8.88
C THR A 196 21.11 -1.10 -9.73
N ILE A 197 21.17 -1.85 -10.81
CA ILE A 197 20.06 -2.00 -11.76
C ILE A 197 19.55 -3.45 -11.70
N CYS A 198 18.32 -3.63 -11.23
CA CYS A 198 17.54 -4.87 -11.26
C CYS A 198 18.34 -6.14 -10.91
N SER A 199 18.64 -7.01 -11.88
CA SER A 199 19.40 -8.26 -11.69
C SER A 199 20.78 -8.13 -11.09
N ASP A 200 21.36 -6.94 -11.06
CA ASP A 200 22.57 -6.72 -10.28
C ASP A 200 22.37 -7.09 -8.80
N LEU A 201 21.14 -6.91 -8.29
CA LEU A 201 20.76 -7.35 -6.96
C LEU A 201 20.44 -8.83 -6.85
N ILE A 202 19.93 -9.50 -7.89
CA ILE A 202 19.50 -10.91 -7.76
C ILE A 202 20.46 -11.97 -8.30
N SER A 203 21.46 -11.58 -9.10
CA SER A 203 22.46 -12.51 -9.65
C SER A 203 23.16 -13.31 -8.54
N ALA A 204 23.21 -14.64 -8.71
CA ALA A 204 23.85 -15.58 -7.78
C ALA A 204 25.25 -16.02 -8.24
N GLU A 205 25.74 -15.46 -9.34
CA GLU A 205 27.02 -15.81 -9.96
C GLU A 205 28.22 -15.63 -9.02
N VAL A 206 29.34 -16.27 -9.34
CA VAL A 206 30.55 -16.24 -8.51
C VAL A 206 31.09 -14.82 -8.34
N SER A 207 31.05 -13.99 -9.39
CA SER A 207 31.43 -12.56 -9.39
C SER A 207 30.23 -11.60 -9.43
N SER A 208 29.10 -11.99 -8.80
CA SER A 208 27.90 -11.16 -8.81
C SER A 208 28.13 -9.78 -8.16
N PRO A 209 27.35 -8.74 -8.53
CA PRO A 209 27.51 -7.40 -7.98
C PRO A 209 27.35 -7.37 -6.46
N ARG A 210 26.42 -8.18 -5.91
CA ARG A 210 26.26 -8.35 -4.46
C ARG A 210 27.56 -8.76 -3.75
N LYS A 211 28.30 -9.71 -4.33
CA LYS A 211 29.58 -10.16 -3.75
C LYS A 211 30.64 -9.07 -3.87
N ARG A 212 30.70 -8.36 -4.99
CA ARG A 212 31.63 -7.24 -5.19
C ARG A 212 31.35 -6.08 -4.24
N ILE A 213 30.08 -5.75 -4.01
CA ILE A 213 29.66 -4.78 -2.98
C ILE A 213 30.14 -5.24 -1.60
N ALA A 214 29.87 -6.50 -1.23
CA ALA A 214 30.30 -7.05 0.06
C ALA A 214 31.82 -6.99 0.25
N SER A 215 32.60 -7.47 -0.74
CA SER A 215 34.06 -7.39 -0.71
C SER A 215 34.57 -5.96 -0.60
N SER A 216 33.91 -4.98 -1.25
CA SER A 216 34.30 -3.57 -1.16
C SER A 216 34.08 -2.97 0.25
N LEU A 217 33.25 -3.62 1.06
CA LEU A 217 32.91 -3.22 2.42
C LEU A 217 33.68 -4.00 3.49
N ASP A 218 34.60 -4.91 3.10
CA ASP A 218 35.47 -5.63 4.02
C ASP A 218 36.46 -4.66 4.70
N GLY A 219 36.04 -4.06 5.80
CA GLY A 219 36.80 -3.09 6.59
C GLY A 219 35.92 -2.22 7.48
N ALA A 220 36.52 -1.54 8.46
CA ALA A 220 35.79 -0.60 9.30
C ALA A 220 35.43 0.66 8.50
N CYS A 221 34.17 0.79 8.07
CA CYS A 221 33.62 2.00 7.47
C CYS A 221 32.74 2.72 8.51
N ASN A 222 33.13 3.94 8.90
CA ASN A 222 32.32 4.75 9.83
C ASN A 222 31.14 5.47 9.14
N LYS A 223 31.03 5.35 7.82
CA LYS A 223 29.99 5.99 7.00
C LYS A 223 28.74 5.12 6.96
N LYS A 224 27.60 5.75 6.70
CA LYS A 224 26.36 5.00 6.44
C LYS A 224 26.44 4.37 5.06
N ILE A 225 25.94 3.14 4.95
CA ILE A 225 25.96 2.39 3.69
C ILE A 225 24.54 2.30 3.13
N LEU A 226 24.38 2.78 1.90
CA LEU A 226 23.15 2.67 1.12
C LEU A 226 23.41 1.85 -0.15
N ILE A 227 22.55 0.88 -0.39
CA ILE A 227 22.48 0.16 -1.66
C ILE A 227 21.13 0.51 -2.28
N THR A 228 21.10 0.90 -3.56
CA THR A 228 19.84 1.24 -4.24
C THR A 228 19.58 0.30 -5.39
N GLY A 229 18.31 -0.04 -5.62
CA GLY A 229 17.88 -0.87 -6.75
C GLY A 229 16.81 -0.16 -7.58
N SER A 230 17.14 0.14 -8.83
CA SER A 230 16.18 0.54 -9.87
C SER A 230 15.66 -0.72 -10.55
N LEU A 231 14.35 -0.97 -10.46
CA LEU A 231 13.74 -2.26 -10.83
C LEU A 231 12.64 -2.14 -11.89
N LEU A 232 12.56 -3.13 -12.77
CA LEU A 232 11.40 -3.50 -13.57
C LEU A 232 11.12 -4.98 -13.34
N ASN A 233 10.36 -5.30 -12.29
CA ASN A 233 10.04 -6.69 -11.96
C ASN A 233 8.52 -6.95 -11.87
N GLN A 234 8.04 -7.88 -12.70
CA GLN A 234 6.65 -8.34 -12.74
C GLN A 234 6.34 -9.41 -11.69
N ASN A 235 7.35 -10.11 -11.19
CA ASN A 235 7.19 -11.20 -10.23
C ASN A 235 7.92 -10.87 -8.91
N SER A 236 7.42 -9.82 -8.25
CA SER A 236 7.93 -9.29 -6.99
C SER A 236 7.80 -10.23 -5.80
N SER A 237 6.85 -11.16 -5.85
CA SER A 237 6.66 -12.20 -4.84
C SER A 237 7.64 -13.37 -4.97
N SER A 238 8.40 -13.46 -6.07
CA SER A 238 9.33 -14.56 -6.31
C SER A 238 10.33 -14.73 -5.17
N GLY A 239 10.61 -15.99 -4.82
CA GLY A 239 11.60 -16.34 -3.80
C GLY A 239 13.01 -15.84 -4.13
N TRP A 240 13.30 -15.50 -5.39
CA TRP A 240 14.59 -14.98 -5.83
C TRP A 240 14.91 -13.62 -5.21
N TRP A 241 13.96 -12.68 -5.23
CA TRP A 241 14.16 -11.36 -4.62
C TRP A 241 14.36 -11.46 -3.10
N LYS A 242 13.52 -12.23 -2.42
CA LYS A 242 13.64 -12.45 -0.96
C LYS A 242 15.00 -13.07 -0.60
N THR A 243 15.42 -14.10 -1.33
CA THR A 243 16.72 -14.75 -1.13
C THR A 243 17.86 -13.77 -1.38
N ALA A 244 17.80 -13.03 -2.49
CA ALA A 244 18.85 -12.14 -2.90
C ALA A 244 19.08 -10.97 -1.93
N MET A 245 17.98 -10.33 -1.50
CA MET A 245 17.99 -9.25 -0.51
C MET A 245 18.49 -9.77 0.85
N GLY A 246 17.99 -10.93 1.29
CA GLY A 246 18.40 -11.55 2.53
C GLY A 246 19.89 -11.89 2.55
N ASP A 247 20.40 -12.50 1.48
CA ASP A 247 21.82 -12.85 1.35
C ASP A 247 22.72 -11.61 1.30
N LEU A 248 22.30 -10.56 0.60
CA LEU A 248 23.04 -9.29 0.55
C LEU A 248 23.09 -8.64 1.92
N LEU A 249 21.94 -8.44 2.57
CA LEU A 249 21.89 -7.77 3.87
C LEU A 249 22.59 -8.57 4.96
N GLU A 250 22.56 -9.91 4.88
CA GLU A 250 23.32 -10.78 5.78
C GLU A 250 24.83 -10.67 5.55
N SER A 251 25.30 -10.66 4.29
CA SER A 251 26.74 -10.63 3.99
C SER A 251 27.42 -9.33 4.42
N VAL A 252 26.67 -8.23 4.52
CA VAL A 252 27.20 -6.91 4.91
C VAL A 252 26.63 -6.39 6.23
N LYS A 253 26.00 -7.24 7.05
CA LYS A 253 25.27 -6.84 8.26
C LYS A 253 26.10 -6.04 9.28
N GLU A 254 27.39 -6.31 9.38
CA GLU A 254 28.31 -5.61 10.31
C GLU A 254 28.46 -4.12 9.98
N THR A 255 28.18 -3.73 8.72
CA THR A 255 28.17 -2.33 8.28
C THR A 255 26.81 -1.64 8.47
N ASN A 256 25.81 -2.38 8.97
CA ASN A 256 24.43 -1.92 9.16
C ASN A 256 23.86 -1.19 7.93
N PRO A 257 23.84 -1.82 6.74
CA PRO A 257 23.44 -1.17 5.49
C PRO A 257 21.94 -0.92 5.44
N ARG A 258 21.53 -0.05 4.51
CA ARG A 258 20.13 0.08 4.06
C ARG A 258 20.03 -0.24 2.59
N LEU A 259 18.95 -0.92 2.22
CA LEU A 259 18.59 -1.19 0.83
C LEU A 259 17.34 -0.39 0.47
N LEU A 260 17.41 0.43 -0.57
CA LEU A 260 16.31 1.25 -1.07
C LEU A 260 15.93 0.79 -2.48
N LEU A 261 14.69 0.39 -2.69
CA LEU A 261 14.22 -0.13 -3.97
C LEU A 261 13.15 0.78 -4.57
N SER A 262 13.18 0.91 -5.90
CA SER A 262 12.15 1.55 -6.70
C SER A 262 11.77 0.65 -7.87
N ASN A 263 10.52 0.20 -7.92
CA ASN A 263 10.01 -0.68 -8.98
C ASN A 263 8.90 0.06 -9.74
N CYS A 264 8.97 0.08 -11.07
CA CYS A 264 7.96 0.76 -11.91
C CYS A 264 6.64 -0.02 -11.99
N LEU A 265 6.65 -1.31 -11.71
CA LEU A 265 5.45 -2.13 -11.91
C LEU A 265 4.46 -2.01 -10.76
N ASN A 266 3.19 -1.99 -11.17
CA ASN A 266 2.03 -1.80 -10.34
C ASN A 266 1.09 -3.00 -10.52
N PRO A 267 1.52 -4.21 -10.10
CA PRO A 267 0.72 -5.40 -10.31
C PRO A 267 -0.63 -5.27 -9.59
N ALA A 268 -1.67 -5.84 -10.18
CA ALA A 268 -2.95 -6.01 -9.50
C ALA A 268 -2.74 -6.85 -8.22
N PRO A 269 -3.55 -6.62 -7.16
CA PRO A 269 -3.46 -7.43 -5.96
C PRO A 269 -3.62 -8.92 -6.24
N LEU A 270 -2.79 -9.75 -5.62
CA LEU A 270 -2.84 -11.21 -5.76
C LEU A 270 -3.70 -11.85 -4.66
N PRO A 271 -4.43 -12.96 -4.92
CA PRO A 271 -5.23 -13.65 -3.91
C PRO A 271 -4.44 -14.12 -2.68
N ALA A 272 -3.20 -14.59 -2.89
CA ALA A 272 -2.35 -15.08 -1.82
C ALA A 272 -1.64 -13.92 -1.09
N GLU A 273 -1.97 -13.69 0.18
CA GLU A 273 -1.36 -12.60 0.98
C GLU A 273 0.17 -12.67 1.04
N GLU A 274 0.73 -13.88 1.16
CA GLU A 274 2.18 -14.09 1.27
C GLU A 274 2.96 -13.65 0.02
N GLU A 275 2.26 -13.56 -1.10
CA GLU A 275 2.77 -13.03 -2.37
C GLU A 275 2.43 -11.54 -2.49
N ASP A 276 1.16 -11.20 -2.26
CA ASP A 276 0.64 -9.84 -2.46
C ASP A 276 1.31 -8.79 -1.58
N LYS A 277 1.71 -9.15 -0.35
CA LYS A 277 2.40 -8.22 0.56
C LYS A 277 3.72 -7.69 0.01
N TRP A 278 4.30 -8.37 -0.98
CA TRP A 278 5.55 -7.98 -1.64
C TRP A 278 5.35 -7.28 -2.98
N ARG A 279 4.11 -7.12 -3.46
CA ARG A 279 3.83 -6.80 -4.87
C ARG A 279 4.59 -5.56 -5.40
N CYS A 280 4.77 -4.55 -4.56
CA CYS A 280 5.35 -3.28 -4.99
C CYS A 280 6.90 -3.33 -5.02
N LEU A 281 7.55 -4.12 -4.15
CA LEU A 281 8.98 -4.08 -3.78
C LEU A 281 9.59 -2.70 -3.47
N SER A 282 8.96 -1.60 -3.87
CA SER A 282 9.41 -0.24 -3.64
C SER A 282 9.35 0.03 -2.15
N GLY A 283 10.42 0.58 -1.59
CA GLY A 283 10.54 0.74 -0.15
C GLY A 283 11.96 0.60 0.35
N GLY A 284 12.08 0.63 1.68
CA GLY A 284 13.34 0.52 2.40
C GLY A 284 13.44 -0.80 3.14
N TYR A 285 14.64 -1.36 3.20
CA TYR A 285 14.93 -2.66 3.83
C TYR A 285 16.19 -2.60 4.68
N GLN A 286 16.21 -3.43 5.72
CA GLN A 286 17.33 -3.59 6.65
C GLN A 286 17.43 -5.05 7.08
N HIS A 287 18.61 -5.42 7.60
CA HIS A 287 18.79 -6.71 8.25
C HIS A 287 17.78 -6.92 9.39
N LEU A 288 17.34 -8.16 9.61
CA LEU A 288 16.26 -8.46 10.56
C LEU A 288 16.67 -8.20 12.02
N GLU A 289 17.95 -8.36 12.35
CA GLU A 289 18.43 -8.22 13.72
C GLU A 289 18.19 -6.80 14.26
N GLY A 290 17.47 -6.73 15.40
CA GLY A 290 17.09 -5.45 16.01
C GLY A 290 15.85 -4.78 15.41
N SER A 291 15.33 -5.28 14.29
CA SER A 291 14.08 -4.80 13.70
C SER A 291 12.86 -5.35 14.44
N LYS A 292 11.79 -4.56 14.51
CA LYS A 292 10.49 -5.01 15.06
C LYS A 292 9.36 -4.49 14.20
N ALA A 293 8.33 -5.31 14.04
CA ALA A 293 7.08 -4.88 13.44
C ALA A 293 6.53 -3.65 14.19
N PRO A 294 6.04 -2.62 13.47
CA PRO A 294 5.35 -1.50 14.07
C PRO A 294 4.16 -1.97 14.93
N LYS A 295 3.93 -1.32 16.07
CA LYS A 295 2.76 -1.62 16.94
C LYS A 295 1.43 -1.15 16.33
N LYS A 296 1.50 -0.23 15.38
CA LYS A 296 0.37 0.34 14.66
C LYS A 296 0.74 0.35 13.18
N SER A 297 -0.25 0.11 12.34
CA SER A 297 -0.09 0.24 10.90
C SER A 297 0.35 1.66 10.53
N LEU A 298 1.32 1.74 9.63
CA LEU A 298 1.92 2.99 9.19
C LEU A 298 1.17 3.52 7.97
N ALA A 299 1.07 4.85 7.86
CA ALA A 299 0.52 5.52 6.68
C ALA A 299 1.42 5.27 5.46
N ASN A 300 0.82 5.08 4.27
CA ASN A 300 1.48 4.91 2.96
C ASN A 300 2.44 3.71 2.81
N ILE A 301 2.91 3.10 3.90
CA ILE A 301 3.86 1.99 3.91
C ILE A 301 3.41 0.86 4.82
N ARG A 302 3.84 -0.36 4.48
CA ARG A 302 3.52 -1.59 5.16
C ARG A 302 4.77 -2.33 5.59
N TYR A 303 4.73 -2.92 6.77
CA TYR A 303 5.79 -3.79 7.26
C TYR A 303 5.77 -5.15 6.57
N VAL A 304 6.94 -5.56 6.13
CA VAL A 304 7.21 -6.90 5.61
C VAL A 304 8.46 -7.45 6.27
N ALA A 305 8.51 -8.77 6.42
CA ALA A 305 9.69 -9.45 6.92
C ALA A 305 9.84 -10.82 6.29
N ASP A 306 11.09 -11.24 6.17
CA ASP A 306 11.51 -12.59 5.82
C ASP A 306 12.52 -13.07 6.89
N THR A 307 13.12 -14.24 6.67
CA THR A 307 14.06 -14.90 7.57
C THR A 307 15.31 -14.07 7.91
N LYS A 308 15.82 -13.25 6.97
CA LYS A 308 17.09 -12.50 7.12
C LYS A 308 16.93 -10.98 7.15
N PHE A 309 15.78 -10.47 6.75
CA PHE A 309 15.57 -9.03 6.60
C PHE A 309 14.15 -8.61 6.95
N SER A 310 13.99 -7.32 7.16
CA SER A 310 12.70 -6.66 7.28
C SER A 310 12.67 -5.41 6.41
N GLY A 311 11.48 -4.92 6.10
CA GLY A 311 11.32 -3.73 5.29
C GLY A 311 9.99 -3.03 5.47
N LEU A 312 9.94 -1.85 4.87
CA LEU A 312 8.75 -1.03 4.76
C LEU A 312 8.51 -0.76 3.28
N VAL A 313 7.48 -1.39 2.75
CA VAL A 313 7.10 -1.31 1.33
C VAL A 313 5.95 -0.36 1.15
N VAL A 314 5.88 0.29 0.00
CA VAL A 314 4.77 1.17 -0.35
C VAL A 314 3.45 0.37 -0.40
N ARG A 315 2.40 0.88 0.25
CA ARG A 315 1.07 0.25 0.28
C ARG A 315 0.39 0.27 -1.09
N THR A 316 0.33 1.44 -1.70
CA THR A 316 -0.41 1.66 -2.94
C THR A 316 0.59 1.75 -4.10
N PRO A 317 0.41 0.95 -5.16
CA PRO A 317 1.31 1.00 -6.30
C PRO A 317 0.92 2.12 -7.28
N ASP A 318 0.30 3.21 -6.84
CA ASP A 318 -0.08 4.28 -7.77
C ASP A 318 1.16 4.98 -8.34
N ILE A 319 1.04 5.46 -9.59
CA ILE A 319 2.06 6.30 -10.22
C ILE A 319 2.19 7.58 -9.41
N GLY A 320 3.41 8.06 -9.17
CA GLY A 320 3.67 9.24 -8.37
C GLY A 320 5.03 9.21 -7.68
N CYS A 321 5.08 9.74 -6.45
CA CYS A 321 6.29 9.80 -5.66
C CYS A 321 6.02 9.67 -4.16
N ILE A 322 7.05 9.23 -3.44
CA ILE A 322 6.96 8.94 -2.01
C ILE A 322 8.17 9.55 -1.32
N PHE A 323 7.90 10.50 -0.44
CA PHE A 323 8.91 11.15 0.39
C PHE A 323 9.03 10.45 1.72
N GLY A 324 10.23 10.40 2.28
CA GLY A 324 10.44 9.86 3.62
C GLY A 324 11.86 10.04 4.12
N LYS A 325 12.08 9.59 5.34
CA LYS A 325 13.40 9.59 5.98
C LYS A 325 13.92 8.17 6.09
N LEU A 326 15.08 7.93 5.50
CA LEU A 326 15.82 6.68 5.60
C LEU A 326 16.76 6.72 6.80
N ASN A 327 16.54 5.84 7.78
CA ASN A 327 17.23 5.84 9.06
C ASN A 327 18.21 4.67 9.20
N TRP A 328 19.37 4.91 9.83
CA TRP A 328 20.36 3.88 10.18
C TRP A 328 20.39 3.52 11.67
N THR A 329 19.72 4.30 12.53
CA THR A 329 19.66 4.06 13.97
C THR A 329 18.46 3.17 14.29
N ASN A 330 18.70 2.10 15.04
CA ASN A 330 17.64 1.29 15.64
C ASN A 330 17.31 1.81 17.06
N ASN A 331 17.25 3.13 17.23
CA ASN A 331 16.92 3.73 18.53
C ASN A 331 15.40 3.62 18.75
N GLN A 332 14.99 3.06 19.88
CA GLN A 332 13.57 2.97 20.25
C GLN A 332 12.85 4.34 20.27
N ALA A 333 13.59 5.43 20.50
CA ALA A 333 13.04 6.79 20.50
C ALA A 333 12.82 7.38 19.09
N GLU A 334 13.57 6.93 18.09
CA GLU A 334 13.50 7.41 16.68
C GLU A 334 12.72 6.45 15.77
N GLY A 335 12.35 5.28 16.31
CA GLY A 335 11.68 4.20 15.60
C GLY A 335 12.68 3.13 15.16
N LEU A 336 12.33 1.86 15.35
CA LEU A 336 13.12 0.71 14.87
C LEU A 336 12.99 0.47 13.36
N ALA A 337 12.54 1.49 12.63
CA ALA A 337 12.05 1.39 11.27
C ALA A 337 13.04 2.03 10.30
N VAL A 338 13.36 1.31 9.23
CA VAL A 338 14.19 1.77 8.11
C VAL A 338 13.66 3.06 7.48
N LEU A 339 12.34 3.22 7.39
CA LEU A 339 11.66 4.40 6.86
C LEU A 339 10.76 5.03 7.93
N SER A 340 10.68 6.36 7.91
CA SER A 340 9.78 7.13 8.78
C SER A 340 9.27 8.38 8.08
N HIS A 341 8.20 8.97 8.62
CA HIS A 341 7.57 10.21 8.11
C HIS A 341 7.24 10.12 6.61
N VAL A 342 6.59 9.03 6.19
CA VAL A 342 6.35 8.79 4.77
C VAL A 342 5.12 9.53 4.28
N ILE A 343 5.32 10.37 3.27
CA ILE A 343 4.28 11.12 2.57
C ILE A 343 4.22 10.60 1.14
N GLN A 344 3.01 10.42 0.62
CA GLN A 344 2.79 9.95 -0.74
C GLN A 344 2.03 10.99 -1.54
N HIS A 345 2.50 11.20 -2.77
CA HIS A 345 1.80 11.96 -3.79
C HIS A 345 1.59 11.08 -5.01
N ILE A 346 0.37 11.07 -5.53
CA ILE A 346 0.01 10.32 -6.74
C ILE A 346 -0.09 11.26 -7.93
N TRP A 347 0.34 10.79 -9.09
CA TRP A 347 0.18 11.49 -10.35
C TRP A 347 -1.19 11.19 -10.95
N TYR A 348 -2.00 12.23 -11.13
CA TYR A 348 -3.35 12.11 -11.67
C TYR A 348 -3.77 13.41 -12.36
N GLU A 349 -4.23 13.32 -13.61
CA GLU A 349 -4.61 14.48 -14.43
C GLU A 349 -3.49 15.54 -14.49
N ASP A 350 -2.28 15.11 -14.84
CA ASP A 350 -1.10 15.96 -15.05
C ASP A 350 -0.64 16.77 -13.83
N LYS A 351 -0.95 16.30 -12.61
CA LYS A 351 -0.54 16.93 -11.35
C LYS A 351 -0.33 15.90 -10.25
N TYR A 352 0.44 16.30 -9.24
CA TYR A 352 0.54 15.56 -7.99
C TYR A 352 -0.64 15.86 -7.06
N LEU A 353 -1.23 14.80 -6.51
CA LEU A 353 -2.23 14.86 -5.46
C LEU A 353 -1.68 14.22 -4.19
N HIS A 354 -1.75 14.94 -3.08
CA HIS A 354 -1.39 14.42 -1.77
C HIS A 354 -2.38 13.33 -1.32
N CYS A 355 -1.86 12.16 -0.92
CA CYS A 355 -2.66 11.10 -0.33
C CYS A 355 -2.86 11.34 1.17
N ASP A 356 -4.05 11.06 1.69
CA ASP A 356 -4.36 11.19 3.13
C ASP A 356 -3.57 10.20 4.02
N GLY A 357 -3.01 9.15 3.41
CA GLY A 357 -2.25 8.09 4.08
C GLY A 357 -3.07 7.24 5.04
N ASP A 358 -4.39 7.13 4.86
CA ASP A 358 -5.23 6.26 5.70
C ASP A 358 -4.96 4.78 5.39
N PRO A 359 -4.27 4.05 6.29
CA PRO A 359 -3.89 2.66 6.02
C PRO A 359 -5.11 1.74 5.98
N ALA A 360 -6.21 2.10 6.66
CA ALA A 360 -7.41 1.30 6.69
C ALA A 360 -8.17 1.38 5.36
N ALA A 361 -8.24 2.58 4.77
CA ALA A 361 -8.81 2.78 3.44
C ALA A 361 -8.01 2.06 2.35
N ASP A 362 -6.68 2.19 2.38
CA ASP A 362 -5.81 1.58 1.38
C ASP A 362 -5.82 0.05 1.45
N GLU A 363 -5.86 -0.52 2.66
CA GLU A 363 -5.95 -1.97 2.85
C GLU A 363 -7.33 -2.51 2.48
N LEU A 364 -8.42 -1.78 2.74
CA LEU A 364 -9.75 -2.18 2.28
C LEU A 364 -9.90 -2.08 0.76
N HIS A 365 -9.38 -1.01 0.14
CA HIS A 365 -9.32 -0.88 -1.32
C HIS A 365 -8.56 -2.06 -1.94
N ARG A 366 -7.36 -2.36 -1.42
CA ARG A 366 -6.55 -3.52 -1.84
C ARG A 366 -7.28 -4.84 -1.64
N PHE A 367 -7.97 -5.01 -0.51
CA PHE A 367 -8.74 -6.21 -0.22
C PHE A 367 -9.84 -6.41 -1.25
N ILE A 368 -10.68 -5.40 -1.52
CA ILE A 368 -11.78 -5.53 -2.48
C ILE A 368 -11.25 -5.84 -3.89
N GLN A 369 -10.18 -5.17 -4.33
CA GLN A 369 -9.54 -5.46 -5.63
C GLN A 369 -9.07 -6.91 -5.75
N ARG A 370 -8.56 -7.50 -4.66
CA ARG A 370 -8.07 -8.89 -4.64
C ARG A 370 -9.20 -9.89 -4.87
N TYR A 371 -10.37 -9.62 -4.34
CA TYR A 371 -11.49 -10.56 -4.36
C TYR A 371 -12.50 -10.28 -5.48
N GLN A 372 -12.41 -9.14 -6.17
CA GLN A 372 -13.28 -8.79 -7.30
C GLN A 372 -13.41 -9.95 -8.30
N GLY A 373 -14.63 -10.34 -8.63
CA GLY A 373 -14.95 -11.50 -9.50
C GLY A 373 -14.91 -12.89 -8.84
N ASN A 374 -14.28 -13.04 -7.66
CA ASN A 374 -14.20 -14.31 -6.91
C ASN A 374 -15.02 -14.30 -5.61
N VAL A 375 -15.58 -13.13 -5.24
CA VAL A 375 -16.36 -12.87 -4.02
C VAL A 375 -17.56 -13.83 -3.81
N TYR A 376 -17.96 -14.55 -4.86
CA TYR A 376 -19.26 -15.23 -4.95
C TYR A 376 -19.17 -16.75 -5.03
N ASP A 377 -17.96 -17.30 -5.02
CA ASP A 377 -17.75 -18.75 -5.17
C ASP A 377 -18.16 -19.53 -3.91
N SER A 378 -18.17 -18.86 -2.75
CA SER A 378 -18.53 -19.49 -1.47
C SER A 378 -20.05 -19.59 -1.22
N VAL A 379 -20.86 -18.75 -1.89
CA VAL A 379 -22.31 -18.61 -1.58
C VAL A 379 -23.22 -19.00 -2.76
N GLY A 380 -22.65 -19.33 -3.92
CA GLY A 380 -23.45 -19.82 -5.06
C GLY A 380 -24.45 -18.79 -5.60
N PHE A 381 -24.07 -17.51 -5.62
CA PHE A 381 -24.93 -16.43 -6.13
C PHE A 381 -25.34 -16.63 -7.58
N SER A 382 -26.54 -16.17 -7.92
CA SER A 382 -26.99 -16.08 -9.31
C SER A 382 -26.15 -15.08 -10.11
N ASN A 383 -26.11 -15.22 -11.44
CA ASN A 383 -25.34 -14.31 -12.30
C ASN A 383 -25.76 -12.84 -12.13
N ASP A 384 -27.07 -12.61 -11.94
CA ASP A 384 -27.65 -11.27 -11.75
C ASP A 384 -27.16 -10.63 -10.44
N ALA A 385 -27.14 -11.39 -9.34
CA ALA A 385 -26.59 -10.93 -8.06
C ALA A 385 -25.08 -10.64 -8.13
N ARG A 386 -24.32 -11.44 -8.89
CA ARG A 386 -22.88 -11.22 -9.12
C ARG A 386 -22.61 -9.91 -9.85
N ILE A 387 -23.33 -9.65 -10.94
CA ILE A 387 -23.20 -8.40 -11.71
C ILE A 387 -23.52 -7.20 -10.83
N LEU A 388 -24.61 -7.27 -10.06
CA LEU A 388 -25.01 -6.17 -9.18
C LEU A 388 -23.96 -5.89 -8.08
N ALA A 389 -23.41 -6.95 -7.47
CA ALA A 389 -22.39 -6.81 -6.46
C ALA A 389 -21.08 -6.25 -7.05
N ASP A 390 -20.66 -6.70 -8.24
CA ASP A 390 -19.46 -6.19 -8.90
C ASP A 390 -19.58 -4.68 -9.22
N ASP A 391 -20.74 -4.23 -9.72
CA ASP A 391 -21.02 -2.82 -9.99
C ASP A 391 -20.93 -1.96 -8.71
N GLU A 392 -21.48 -2.44 -7.58
CA GLU A 392 -21.41 -1.69 -6.32
C GLU A 392 -20.03 -1.76 -5.64
N LEU A 393 -19.31 -2.88 -5.78
CA LEU A 393 -17.93 -2.98 -5.31
C LEU A 393 -17.01 -2.05 -6.11
N GLU A 394 -17.23 -1.88 -7.42
CA GLU A 394 -16.48 -0.92 -8.22
C GLU A 394 -16.72 0.53 -7.77
N LYS A 395 -17.96 0.89 -7.42
CA LYS A 395 -18.26 2.21 -6.81
C LYS A 395 -17.53 2.39 -5.48
N LEU A 396 -17.58 1.38 -4.61
CA LEU A 396 -16.87 1.43 -3.33
C LEU A 396 -15.34 1.52 -3.52
N LEU A 397 -14.78 0.82 -4.50
CA LEU A 397 -13.36 0.94 -4.88
C LEU A 397 -13.02 2.36 -5.33
N SER A 398 -13.86 2.97 -6.16
CA SER A 398 -13.67 4.36 -6.60
C SER A 398 -13.66 5.30 -5.39
N GLU A 399 -14.59 5.14 -4.45
CA GLU A 399 -14.65 5.95 -3.24
C GLU A 399 -13.48 5.71 -2.28
N LEU A 400 -12.97 4.47 -2.20
CA LEU A 400 -11.82 4.09 -1.38
C LEU A 400 -10.48 4.35 -2.07
N SER A 401 -10.44 4.72 -3.34
CA SER A 401 -9.17 4.95 -4.06
C SER A 401 -8.33 6.04 -3.38
N PRO A 402 -6.99 5.95 -3.37
CA PRO A 402 -6.12 7.04 -2.87
C PRO A 402 -6.32 8.39 -3.57
N LYS A 403 -6.96 8.38 -4.75
CA LYS A 403 -7.33 9.56 -5.55
C LYS A 403 -8.63 10.22 -5.08
N SER A 404 -9.42 9.48 -4.31
CA SER A 404 -10.74 9.89 -3.87
C SER A 404 -10.67 10.83 -2.69
N LYS A 405 -11.57 11.82 -2.70
CA LYS A 405 -11.84 12.70 -1.54
C LYS A 405 -13.05 12.22 -0.74
N SER A 406 -13.55 11.01 -1.02
CA SER A 406 -14.73 10.48 -0.34
C SER A 406 -14.53 10.43 1.17
N PRO A 407 -15.51 10.86 1.97
CA PRO A 407 -15.50 10.68 3.42
C PRO A 407 -15.30 9.23 3.86
N ILE A 408 -15.66 8.25 3.01
CA ILE A 408 -15.55 6.83 3.33
C ILE A 408 -14.12 6.43 3.71
N ARG A 409 -13.10 7.07 3.10
CA ARG A 409 -11.69 6.78 3.41
C ARG A 409 -11.38 6.98 4.89
N LYS A 410 -11.83 8.09 5.46
CA LYS A 410 -11.60 8.45 6.88
C LYS A 410 -12.29 7.52 7.87
N VAL A 411 -13.33 6.81 7.42
CA VAL A 411 -14.13 5.89 8.25
C VAL A 411 -13.95 4.43 7.85
N ALA A 412 -13.04 4.12 6.92
CA ALA A 412 -12.80 2.76 6.44
C ALA A 412 -12.39 1.81 7.58
N GLY A 413 -11.56 2.31 8.52
CA GLY A 413 -11.19 1.58 9.73
C GLY A 413 -12.39 1.19 10.59
N LEU A 414 -13.34 2.11 10.74
CA LEU A 414 -14.58 1.87 11.47
C LEU A 414 -15.50 0.92 10.70
N LEU A 415 -15.54 1.03 9.36
CA LEU A 415 -16.38 0.20 8.50
C LEU A 415 -16.08 -1.30 8.65
N PHE A 416 -14.85 -1.74 8.39
CA PHE A 416 -14.55 -3.18 8.52
C PHE A 416 -14.49 -3.63 9.99
N ARG A 417 -14.16 -2.74 10.94
CA ARG A 417 -14.28 -3.08 12.36
C ARG A 417 -15.74 -3.44 12.68
N LYS A 418 -16.71 -2.66 12.19
CA LYS A 418 -18.14 -2.99 12.33
C LYS A 418 -18.49 -4.29 11.59
N CYS A 419 -17.90 -4.55 10.42
CA CYS A 419 -18.11 -5.82 9.70
C CYS A 419 -17.67 -7.04 10.51
N LEU A 420 -16.52 -6.96 11.19
CA LEU A 420 -15.87 -8.11 11.83
C LEU A 420 -16.21 -8.24 13.32
N LYS A 421 -16.28 -7.11 14.02
CA LYS A 421 -16.43 -7.03 15.50
C LYS A 421 -17.78 -6.45 15.93
N GLY A 422 -18.60 -6.03 14.97
CA GLY A 422 -19.98 -5.59 15.19
C GLY A 422 -20.07 -4.47 16.21
N ILE A 423 -20.64 -4.80 17.37
CA ILE A 423 -21.01 -3.84 18.41
C ILE A 423 -19.86 -3.52 19.38
N ASN A 424 -18.75 -4.26 19.30
CA ASN A 424 -17.60 -4.06 20.18
C ASN A 424 -16.80 -2.82 19.75
N LYS A 425 -16.88 -1.74 20.54
CA LYS A 425 -16.22 -0.47 20.20
C LYS A 425 -14.75 -0.41 20.60
N ASP A 426 -14.32 -1.24 21.56
CA ASP A 426 -12.96 -1.17 22.12
C ASP A 426 -11.98 -2.08 21.37
N GLU A 427 -12.48 -2.91 20.47
CA GLU A 427 -11.66 -3.87 19.74
C GLU A 427 -10.90 -3.22 18.59
N ILE A 428 -9.58 -3.37 18.65
CA ILE A 428 -8.67 -2.85 17.64
C ILE A 428 -8.48 -3.95 16.59
N VAL A 429 -8.84 -3.65 15.34
CA VAL A 429 -8.54 -4.52 14.21
C VAL A 429 -7.24 -4.05 13.58
N ASP A 430 -6.28 -4.96 13.47
CA ASP A 430 -5.04 -4.72 12.76
C ASP A 430 -5.29 -4.74 11.24
N VAL A 431 -5.11 -3.59 10.59
CA VAL A 431 -5.42 -3.41 9.17
C VAL A 431 -4.43 -4.14 8.26
N ASP A 432 -3.20 -4.38 8.75
CA ASP A 432 -2.21 -5.16 8.01
C ASP A 432 -2.53 -6.68 8.02
N SER A 433 -3.48 -7.08 8.87
CA SER A 433 -3.90 -8.47 9.10
C SER A 433 -5.33 -8.77 8.61
N LEU A 434 -5.94 -7.90 7.80
CA LEU A 434 -7.32 -8.12 7.28
C LEU A 434 -7.50 -9.48 6.57
N HIS A 435 -6.46 -9.96 5.89
CA HIS A 435 -6.45 -11.26 5.22
C HIS A 435 -6.72 -12.45 6.16
N SER A 436 -6.40 -12.34 7.45
CA SER A 436 -6.69 -13.40 8.44
C SER A 436 -8.20 -13.56 8.68
N ASN A 437 -9.00 -12.57 8.29
CA ASN A 437 -10.46 -12.57 8.38
C ASN A 437 -11.11 -12.47 6.99
N SER A 438 -10.42 -12.89 5.93
CA SER A 438 -10.86 -12.67 4.55
C SER A 438 -12.27 -13.20 4.28
N GLY A 439 -12.58 -14.44 4.65
CA GLY A 439 -13.91 -15.02 4.40
C GLY A 439 -15.06 -14.24 5.06
N ALA A 440 -14.87 -13.79 6.31
CA ALA A 440 -15.88 -13.01 7.02
C ALA A 440 -16.00 -11.60 6.44
N LEU A 441 -14.87 -10.94 6.16
CA LEU A 441 -14.87 -9.59 5.60
C LEU A 441 -15.45 -9.54 4.19
N GLU A 442 -15.10 -10.51 3.34
CA GLU A 442 -15.64 -10.70 2.00
C GLU A 442 -17.16 -10.84 2.05
N SER A 443 -17.67 -11.75 2.89
CA SER A 443 -19.11 -11.97 3.01
C SER A 443 -19.85 -10.74 3.55
N ALA A 444 -19.29 -10.06 4.55
CA ALA A 444 -19.88 -8.87 5.15
C ALA A 444 -19.90 -7.67 4.19
N ILE A 445 -18.80 -7.39 3.48
CA ILE A 445 -18.73 -6.25 2.54
C ILE A 445 -19.66 -6.47 1.35
N THR A 446 -19.76 -7.69 0.83
CA THR A 446 -20.66 -8.02 -0.27
C THR A 446 -22.12 -7.85 0.12
N THR A 447 -22.49 -8.40 1.28
CA THR A 447 -23.84 -8.24 1.82
C THR A 447 -24.14 -6.75 2.04
N LEU A 448 -23.19 -6.01 2.61
CA LEU A 448 -23.32 -4.57 2.85
C LEU A 448 -23.62 -3.78 1.57
N VAL A 449 -22.85 -3.97 0.50
CA VAL A 449 -23.04 -3.20 -0.74
C VAL A 449 -24.34 -3.56 -1.45
N LEU A 450 -24.74 -4.83 -1.42
CA LEU A 450 -26.01 -5.31 -1.98
C LEU A 450 -27.21 -4.77 -1.19
N ILE A 451 -27.13 -4.78 0.14
CA ILE A 451 -28.17 -4.20 1.00
C ILE A 451 -28.27 -2.70 0.79
N LYS A 452 -27.13 -1.99 0.77
CA LYS A 452 -27.05 -0.55 0.51
C LYS A 452 -27.81 -0.19 -0.76
N ASP A 453 -27.53 -0.87 -1.87
CA ASP A 453 -28.21 -0.62 -3.14
C ASP A 453 -29.70 -1.02 -3.11
N ALA A 454 -30.04 -2.19 -2.55
CA ALA A 454 -31.42 -2.68 -2.53
C ALA A 454 -32.40 -1.76 -1.80
N ILE A 455 -31.96 -1.11 -0.71
CA ILE A 455 -32.79 -0.20 0.08
C ILE A 455 -32.44 1.28 -0.12
N ASN A 456 -31.48 1.58 -1.00
CA ASN A 456 -30.95 2.93 -1.23
C ASN A 456 -30.42 3.62 0.05
N ALA A 457 -29.75 2.86 0.92
CA ALA A 457 -29.20 3.38 2.16
C ALA A 457 -27.87 4.13 1.94
N GLU A 458 -27.57 5.05 2.85
CA GLU A 458 -26.29 5.77 2.86
C GLU A 458 -25.26 4.97 3.65
N LEU A 459 -24.08 4.73 3.04
CA LEU A 459 -22.97 4.05 3.68
C LEU A 459 -22.15 5.06 4.51
N MET A 460 -22.10 4.85 5.82
CA MET A 460 -21.30 5.63 6.77
C MET A 460 -21.36 7.16 6.50
N PRO A 461 -22.56 7.76 6.39
CA PRO A 461 -22.70 9.17 6.04
C PRO A 461 -22.04 10.08 7.08
N GLU A 462 -21.59 11.25 6.62
CA GLU A 462 -21.17 12.31 7.53
C GLU A 462 -22.39 12.80 8.33
N MET A 463 -22.34 12.58 9.64
CA MET A 463 -23.42 12.96 10.53
C MET A 463 -23.27 14.43 10.98
N PRO A 464 -24.38 15.16 11.21
CA PRO A 464 -24.34 16.49 11.80
C PRO A 464 -23.51 16.51 13.09
N LYS A 465 -22.77 17.60 13.32
CA LYS A 465 -21.91 17.74 14.50
C LYS A 465 -22.67 17.42 15.80
N GLY A 466 -22.18 16.44 16.55
CA GLY A 466 -22.81 15.97 17.79
C GLY A 466 -23.79 14.81 17.60
N SER A 467 -23.89 14.26 16.39
CA SER A 467 -24.56 12.99 16.09
C SER A 467 -23.59 12.06 15.37
N GLU A 468 -23.71 10.76 15.61
CA GLU A 468 -22.93 9.71 14.96
C GLU A 468 -23.85 8.51 14.73
N LEU A 469 -23.45 7.59 13.85
CA LEU A 469 -24.06 6.26 13.81
C LEU A 469 -23.60 5.47 15.02
N ASP A 470 -24.54 5.03 15.85
CA ASP A 470 -24.19 4.35 17.10
C ASP A 470 -23.50 3.01 16.84
N TYR A 471 -24.16 2.15 16.05
CA TYR A 471 -23.66 0.81 15.73
C TYR A 471 -23.76 0.49 14.24
N GLY A 472 -24.75 1.01 13.51
CA GLY A 472 -24.90 0.73 12.08
C GLY A 472 -23.76 1.19 11.20
N GLN A 473 -23.66 0.58 10.02
CA GLN A 473 -22.82 1.01 8.90
C GLN A 473 -23.64 1.71 7.82
N LEU A 474 -24.92 1.34 7.69
CA LEU A 474 -25.84 1.95 6.76
C LEU A 474 -26.91 2.74 7.52
N LEU A 475 -27.29 3.87 6.97
CA LEU A 475 -28.41 4.68 7.41
C LEU A 475 -29.52 4.61 6.37
N SER A 476 -30.74 4.26 6.80
CA SER A 476 -31.87 4.18 5.89
C SER A 476 -32.16 5.53 5.20
N PRO A 477 -32.82 5.55 4.03
CA PRO A 477 -33.09 6.79 3.29
C PRO A 477 -33.91 7.83 4.06
N ASP A 478 -34.70 7.40 5.04
CA ASP A 478 -35.47 8.27 5.93
C ASP A 478 -34.68 8.73 7.17
N HIS A 479 -33.44 8.26 7.35
CA HIS A 479 -32.56 8.50 8.49
C HIS A 479 -33.10 8.02 9.85
N GLU A 480 -34.12 7.16 9.84
CA GLU A 480 -34.79 6.68 11.05
C GLU A 480 -34.18 5.38 11.58
N SER A 481 -33.54 4.57 10.74
CA SER A 481 -33.01 3.26 11.13
C SER A 481 -31.55 3.03 10.70
N GLU A 482 -30.83 2.28 11.54
CA GLU A 482 -29.46 1.86 11.30
C GLU A 482 -29.43 0.38 10.91
N ILE A 483 -28.51 0.01 10.02
CA ILE A 483 -28.25 -1.39 9.67
C ILE A 483 -26.79 -1.73 9.92
N LEU A 484 -26.55 -2.84 10.61
CA LEU A 484 -25.23 -3.41 10.86
C LEU A 484 -25.13 -4.78 10.19
N ILE A 485 -24.15 -4.94 9.31
CA ILE A 485 -23.76 -6.24 8.77
C ILE A 485 -22.58 -6.75 9.59
N TRP A 486 -22.74 -7.91 10.23
CA TRP A 486 -21.74 -8.47 11.13
C TRP A 486 -21.47 -9.93 10.81
N ASP A 487 -20.28 -10.22 10.26
CA ASP A 487 -19.78 -11.58 10.08
C ASP A 487 -18.56 -11.80 10.98
N SER A 488 -18.67 -12.76 11.91
CA SER A 488 -17.62 -13.08 12.87
C SER A 488 -17.05 -14.48 12.66
N SER A 489 -15.73 -14.54 12.44
CA SER A 489 -14.96 -15.80 12.43
C SER A 489 -14.76 -16.39 13.85
N GLU A 490 -14.95 -15.59 14.90
CA GLU A 490 -14.62 -15.97 16.29
C GLU A 490 -15.84 -16.51 17.06
N HIS A 491 -17.04 -16.09 16.68
CA HIS A 491 -18.26 -16.37 17.41
C HIS A 491 -19.32 -17.06 16.54
N THR A 492 -20.12 -17.92 17.17
CA THR A 492 -21.34 -18.46 16.57
C THR A 492 -22.42 -17.39 16.48
N ALA A 493 -23.36 -17.51 15.54
CA ALA A 493 -24.48 -16.57 15.42
C ALA A 493 -25.28 -16.43 16.73
N LYS A 494 -25.41 -17.53 17.49
CA LYS A 494 -26.07 -17.50 18.80
C LYS A 494 -25.30 -16.72 19.86
N GLN A 495 -23.97 -16.81 19.88
CA GLN A 495 -23.14 -16.00 20.78
C GLN A 495 -23.25 -14.52 20.43
N LEU A 496 -23.16 -14.16 19.14
CA LEU A 496 -23.34 -12.79 18.67
C LEU A 496 -24.70 -12.23 19.10
N TYR A 497 -25.78 -12.99 18.89
CA TYR A 497 -27.13 -12.65 19.32
C TYR A 497 -27.19 -12.38 20.83
N ASN A 498 -26.60 -13.24 21.65
CA ASN A 498 -26.58 -13.06 23.10
C ASN A 498 -25.77 -11.81 23.52
N MET A 499 -24.64 -11.52 22.87
CA MET A 499 -23.86 -10.31 23.12
C MET A 499 -24.68 -9.04 22.89
N VAL A 500 -25.49 -9.02 21.81
CA VAL A 500 -26.38 -7.91 21.49
C VAL A 500 -27.47 -7.75 22.56
N ILE A 501 -28.10 -8.84 23.02
CA ILE A 501 -29.08 -8.78 24.10
C ILE A 501 -28.45 -8.21 25.37
N GLU A 502 -27.28 -8.70 25.73
CA GLU A 502 -26.65 -8.37 27.00
C GLU A 502 -26.09 -6.96 27.04
N THR A 503 -25.66 -6.43 25.90
CA THR A 503 -25.01 -5.12 25.81
C THR A 503 -25.98 -4.06 25.29
N LEU A 504 -26.55 -4.25 24.09
CA LEU A 504 -27.30 -3.18 23.42
C LEU A 504 -28.74 -3.06 23.90
N VAL A 505 -29.44 -4.19 23.97
CA VAL A 505 -30.88 -4.18 24.29
C VAL A 505 -31.08 -3.75 25.75
N LYS A 506 -30.20 -4.19 26.65
CA LYS A 506 -30.26 -3.86 28.09
C LYS A 506 -29.82 -2.44 28.43
N ASP A 507 -28.80 -1.91 27.75
CA ASP A 507 -28.25 -0.59 28.06
C ASP A 507 -29.10 0.54 27.44
N GLY A 508 -29.81 0.24 26.34
CA GLY A 508 -30.72 1.19 25.70
C GLY A 508 -30.00 2.37 25.05
N GLY A 509 -30.69 3.52 24.95
CA GLY A 509 -30.04 4.83 24.76
C GLY A 509 -29.98 5.39 23.32
N SER A 510 -30.46 4.66 22.31
CA SER A 510 -30.58 5.19 20.95
C SER A 510 -32.03 5.26 20.49
N ALA A 511 -32.41 6.37 19.86
CA ALA A 511 -33.74 6.57 19.29
C ALA A 511 -33.94 5.79 17.98
N ARG A 512 -32.86 5.45 17.27
CA ARG A 512 -32.94 4.76 15.98
C ARG A 512 -32.99 3.24 16.15
N PRO A 513 -34.00 2.55 15.59
CA PRO A 513 -33.98 1.10 15.50
C PRO A 513 -32.71 0.61 14.79
N LEU A 514 -32.17 -0.52 15.26
CA LEU A 514 -31.01 -1.17 14.65
C LEU A 514 -31.40 -2.53 14.10
N THR A 515 -31.19 -2.75 12.81
CA THR A 515 -31.27 -4.08 12.20
C THR A 515 -29.86 -4.66 12.10
N ILE A 516 -29.64 -5.83 12.70
CA ILE A 516 -28.37 -6.56 12.63
C ILE A 516 -28.57 -7.77 11.73
N ILE A 517 -27.80 -7.82 10.64
CA ILE A 517 -27.67 -9.01 9.79
C ILE A 517 -26.41 -9.73 10.24
N GLY A 518 -26.60 -10.81 10.99
CA GLY A 518 -25.52 -11.52 11.66
C GLY A 518 -25.17 -12.85 11.02
N LYS A 519 -23.87 -13.10 10.87
CA LYS A 519 -23.28 -14.39 10.50
C LYS A 519 -22.17 -14.73 11.50
N GLY A 520 -22.18 -15.96 11.97
CA GLY A 520 -21.10 -16.48 12.81
C GLY A 520 -20.25 -17.48 12.05
N ASN A 521 -19.33 -18.10 12.76
CA ASN A 521 -18.36 -19.08 12.23
C ASN A 521 -18.97 -20.42 11.73
N GLY A 522 -20.27 -20.48 11.43
CA GLY A 522 -20.96 -21.64 10.89
C GLY A 522 -21.32 -22.74 11.91
N HIS A 523 -20.94 -22.57 13.19
CA HIS A 523 -21.25 -23.55 14.24
C HIS A 523 -22.46 -23.14 15.09
N GLY A 524 -23.16 -24.15 15.64
CA GLY A 524 -24.28 -23.96 16.57
C GLY A 524 -25.65 -23.81 15.89
N SER A 525 -26.68 -23.58 16.68
CA SER A 525 -28.03 -23.29 16.19
C SER A 525 -28.18 -21.82 15.83
N LEU A 526 -28.92 -21.54 14.77
CA LEU A 526 -29.28 -20.17 14.41
C LEU A 526 -30.25 -19.58 15.44
N PRO A 527 -30.06 -18.33 15.86
CA PRO A 527 -31.04 -17.62 16.67
C PRO A 527 -32.33 -17.34 15.89
N VAL A 528 -33.42 -17.10 16.63
CA VAL A 528 -34.71 -16.72 16.05
C VAL A 528 -34.62 -15.30 15.50
N GLU A 529 -35.06 -15.11 14.25
CA GLU A 529 -35.12 -13.80 13.62
C GLU A 529 -36.28 -12.95 14.17
N GLY A 530 -36.11 -11.63 14.12
CA GLY A 530 -37.11 -10.65 14.53
C GLY A 530 -36.64 -9.73 15.65
N ARG A 531 -37.59 -9.06 16.31
CA ARG A 531 -37.32 -8.10 17.38
C ARG A 531 -36.71 -8.81 18.60
N MET A 532 -35.54 -8.33 19.02
CA MET A 532 -34.88 -8.81 20.23
C MET A 532 -35.56 -8.22 21.46
N LYS A 533 -35.91 -9.07 22.43
CA LYS A 533 -36.54 -8.65 23.69
C LYS A 533 -35.55 -8.77 24.82
N SER A 534 -35.49 -7.74 25.67
CA SER A 534 -34.72 -7.81 26.92
C SER A 534 -35.31 -8.91 27.80
N GLY A 535 -34.46 -9.83 28.26
CA GLY A 535 -34.85 -10.84 29.25
C GLY A 535 -35.04 -10.29 30.66
N ARG A 536 -35.03 -8.95 30.85
CA ARG A 536 -35.49 -8.31 32.08
C ARG A 536 -36.97 -8.63 32.23
N LEU A 537 -37.27 -9.76 32.88
CA LEU A 537 -38.50 -9.89 33.64
C LEU A 537 -38.56 -8.64 34.51
N SER A 538 -39.61 -7.84 34.33
CA SER A 538 -39.98 -6.83 35.30
C SER A 538 -40.08 -7.54 36.64
N ASP A 539 -39.07 -7.36 37.50
CA ASP A 539 -39.10 -7.72 38.92
C ASP A 539 -40.12 -6.82 39.63
N ILE A 540 -41.37 -6.82 39.17
CA ILE A 540 -42.51 -6.35 39.95
C ILE A 540 -42.90 -7.55 40.80
N THR A 541 -42.24 -7.62 41.95
CA THR A 541 -42.72 -8.34 43.12
C THR A 541 -44.23 -8.13 43.26
N ASN A 542 -44.95 -9.23 43.42
CA ASN A 542 -46.38 -9.28 43.75
C ASN A 542 -46.74 -8.24 44.82
N VAL A 543 -47.27 -7.08 44.42
CA VAL A 543 -48.09 -6.26 45.32
C VAL A 543 -49.52 -6.75 45.18
N THR A 544 -49.81 -7.81 45.93
CA THR A 544 -51.19 -8.14 46.27
C THR A 544 -51.82 -6.94 46.99
N SER A 545 -53.04 -6.62 46.58
CA SER A 545 -53.99 -5.68 47.19
C SER A 545 -53.72 -4.18 47.04
N ARG A 546 -54.49 -3.53 46.13
CA ARG A 546 -55.10 -2.23 46.39
C ARG A 546 -56.33 -1.99 45.50
N SER A 547 -57.21 -1.16 46.04
CA SER A 547 -58.64 -0.98 45.84
C SER A 547 -59.04 -0.39 44.48
N PRO A 548 -60.33 -0.52 44.06
CA PRO A 548 -60.84 0.07 42.84
C PRO A 548 -61.36 1.47 43.12
N ASP A 549 -60.47 2.47 43.16
CA ASP A 549 -60.81 3.88 42.96
C ASP A 549 -59.52 4.70 43.08
N ASP A 550 -58.84 4.94 41.96
CA ASP A 550 -58.21 6.25 41.72
C ASP A 550 -57.83 6.38 40.25
N SER A 551 -58.45 7.37 39.61
CA SER A 551 -58.10 7.87 38.29
C SER A 551 -56.87 8.75 38.39
N GLN A 552 -55.67 8.20 38.15
CA GLN A 552 -54.50 8.98 37.81
C GLN A 552 -53.67 8.20 36.79
N SER A 553 -53.20 8.93 35.78
CA SER A 553 -52.33 8.44 34.73
C SER A 553 -51.03 7.88 35.32
N ASP A 554 -51.00 6.57 35.57
CA ASP A 554 -49.77 5.82 35.73
C ASP A 554 -49.08 5.80 34.35
N LYS A 555 -48.32 6.87 34.06
CA LYS A 555 -47.20 6.73 33.13
C LYS A 555 -46.26 5.73 33.80
N ASP A 556 -46.23 4.54 33.24
CA ASP A 556 -45.36 3.45 33.63
C ASP A 556 -43.92 3.98 33.73
N ILE A 557 -43.42 4.13 34.96
CA ILE A 557 -42.05 4.62 35.28
C ILE A 557 -40.98 3.60 34.82
N CYS A 558 -41.41 2.47 34.25
CA CYS A 558 -40.58 1.37 33.81
C CYS A 558 -40.73 1.01 32.33
N GLU A 559 -41.24 1.89 31.45
CA GLU A 559 -40.92 1.79 30.01
C GLU A 559 -39.42 2.07 29.86
N SER A 560 -38.62 1.01 30.03
CA SER A 560 -37.19 1.07 29.81
C SER A 560 -36.97 1.58 28.39
N ASN A 561 -36.06 2.55 28.25
CA ASN A 561 -35.58 3.08 26.97
C ASN A 561 -34.75 2.02 26.22
N ASP A 562 -35.25 0.77 26.15
CA ASP A 562 -34.63 -0.33 25.44
C ASP A 562 -34.53 0.10 23.98
N ARG A 563 -33.32 0.00 23.45
CA ARG A 563 -33.11 0.23 22.02
C ARG A 563 -33.88 -0.84 21.26
N VAL A 564 -34.65 -0.43 20.26
CA VAL A 564 -35.32 -1.38 19.36
C VAL A 564 -34.25 -2.01 18.46
N VAL A 565 -34.02 -3.31 18.64
CA VAL A 565 -33.05 -4.08 17.85
C VAL A 565 -33.74 -5.26 17.17
N PHE A 566 -33.47 -5.45 15.88
CA PHE A 566 -33.93 -6.58 15.08
C PHE A 566 -32.73 -7.45 14.70
N TRP A 567 -32.88 -8.76 14.82
CA TRP A 567 -31.89 -9.73 14.35
C TRP A 567 -32.37 -10.44 13.10
N LYS A 568 -31.49 -10.56 12.11
CA LYS A 568 -31.67 -11.34 10.89
C LYS A 568 -30.46 -12.25 10.73
N ASN A 569 -30.67 -13.51 10.37
CA ASN A 569 -29.57 -14.42 10.06
C ASN A 569 -29.14 -14.17 8.62
N GLN A 570 -27.85 -14.08 8.35
CA GLN A 570 -27.40 -13.83 6.98
C GLN A 570 -27.85 -14.93 5.99
N GLY A 571 -28.07 -16.16 6.44
CA GLY A 571 -28.54 -17.25 5.58
C GLY A 571 -29.84 -16.94 4.82
N SER A 572 -30.78 -16.17 5.40
CA SER A 572 -32.01 -15.77 4.70
C SER A 572 -31.76 -14.72 3.61
N VAL A 573 -30.72 -13.90 3.77
CA VAL A 573 -30.22 -12.99 2.73
C VAL A 573 -29.49 -13.79 1.65
N ASP A 574 -28.61 -14.72 2.04
CA ASP A 574 -27.87 -15.58 1.13
C ASP A 574 -28.85 -16.38 0.22
N ASP A 575 -29.95 -16.91 0.76
CA ASP A 575 -31.00 -17.61 0.00
C ASP A 575 -31.63 -16.73 -1.10
N VAL A 576 -31.85 -15.44 -0.81
CA VAL A 576 -32.34 -14.46 -1.80
C VAL A 576 -31.28 -14.21 -2.87
N LEU A 577 -30.01 -14.08 -2.49
CA LEU A 577 -28.89 -13.84 -3.40
C LEU A 577 -28.58 -15.05 -4.31
N SER A 578 -28.90 -16.26 -3.86
CA SER A 578 -28.79 -17.49 -4.68
C SER A 578 -30.00 -17.72 -5.59
N SER A 579 -31.06 -16.91 -5.49
CA SER A 579 -32.25 -17.05 -6.34
C SER A 579 -31.97 -16.61 -7.79
N ASN A 580 -32.52 -17.32 -8.77
CA ASN A 580 -32.42 -16.98 -10.21
C ASN A 580 -33.39 -15.85 -10.62
N GLU A 581 -33.64 -14.92 -9.71
CA GLU A 581 -34.56 -13.81 -9.95
C GLU A 581 -33.86 -12.64 -10.65
N GLN A 582 -34.62 -11.90 -11.45
CA GLN A 582 -34.13 -10.68 -12.10
C GLN A 582 -33.79 -9.60 -11.06
N ASN A 583 -32.79 -8.76 -11.37
CA ASN A 583 -32.30 -7.68 -10.50
C ASN A 583 -33.37 -6.90 -9.73
N GLN A 584 -34.48 -6.51 -10.37
CA GLN A 584 -35.53 -5.73 -9.69
C GLN A 584 -36.26 -6.54 -8.60
N ASN A 585 -36.52 -7.83 -8.85
CA ASN A 585 -37.15 -8.71 -7.87
C ASN A 585 -36.16 -9.05 -6.75
N LEU A 586 -34.88 -9.24 -7.09
CA LEU A 586 -33.82 -9.42 -6.11
C LEU A 586 -33.77 -8.26 -5.10
N LYS A 587 -33.75 -7.01 -5.59
CA LYS A 587 -33.76 -5.81 -4.73
C LYS A 587 -35.01 -5.73 -3.86
N ASN A 588 -36.18 -6.05 -4.41
CA ASN A 588 -37.44 -6.05 -3.65
C ASN A 588 -37.42 -7.11 -2.55
N ASN A 589 -36.96 -8.33 -2.84
CA ASN A 589 -36.87 -9.40 -1.85
C ASN A 589 -35.86 -9.07 -0.75
N LEU A 590 -34.70 -8.51 -1.09
CA LEU A 590 -33.72 -8.04 -0.10
C LEU A 590 -34.33 -6.98 0.82
N LYS A 591 -35.06 -6.02 0.23
CA LYS A 591 -35.78 -4.99 1.00
C LYS A 591 -36.81 -5.60 1.95
N ASP A 592 -37.55 -6.61 1.52
CA ASP A 592 -38.52 -7.31 2.36
C ASP A 592 -37.84 -8.08 3.51
N GLN A 593 -36.66 -8.68 3.28
CA GLN A 593 -35.90 -9.37 4.33
C GLN A 593 -35.41 -8.41 5.42
N ILE A 594 -35.00 -7.20 5.03
CA ILE A 594 -34.45 -6.18 5.93
C ILE A 594 -35.55 -5.39 6.64
N GLY A 595 -36.75 -5.35 6.07
CA GLY A 595 -37.89 -4.62 6.61
C GLY A 595 -38.12 -4.93 8.09
N LEU A 596 -38.45 -3.88 8.84
CA LEU A 596 -38.82 -3.94 10.26
C LEU A 596 -40.17 -4.64 10.41
N SER A 597 -40.17 -5.96 10.29
CA SER A 597 -41.34 -6.80 10.55
C SER A 597 -41.37 -7.15 12.03
N GLU A 598 -42.39 -6.68 12.74
CA GLU A 598 -42.79 -7.29 14.01
C GLU A 598 -43.40 -8.66 13.67
N SER A 599 -42.58 -9.71 13.70
CA SER A 599 -43.13 -11.07 13.70
C SER A 599 -44.05 -11.23 14.91
N GLN A 600 -45.32 -11.53 14.63
CA GLN A 600 -46.39 -11.72 15.62
C GLN A 600 -46.11 -12.86 16.59
#